data_AF-A0A925FX06-F1
#
_entry.id   AF-A0A925FX06-F1
#
_cell.length_a   1.000
_cell.length_b   1.000
_cell.length_c   1.000
_cell.angle_alpha   90.00
_cell.angle_beta   90.00
_cell.angle_gamma   90.00
#
_symmetry.space_group_name_H-M   'P 1'
#
loop_
_entity.id
_entity.type
_entity.pdbx_description
1 polymer ?
#
loop_
_entity_poly.entity_id
_entity_poly.type
_entity_poly.pdbx_seq_one_letter_code
_entity_poly.pdbx_strand_id
1 'polypeptide(L)' 'MIQKKICMLGGFAVGKTSLVRQFVESIYSDKYHTTVG' A
#
# COMPACT_ATOMS: atom_id res chain seq x y z
N MET A 1 -17.95 -7.76 -11.29
CA MET A 1 -16.70 -7.53 -10.52
C MET A 1 -17.10 -7.42 -9.04
N ILE A 2 -16.68 -8.33 -8.17
CA ILE A 2 -17.08 -8.34 -6.75
C ILE A 2 -16.23 -7.33 -5.99
N GLN A 3 -16.85 -6.35 -5.35
CA GLN A 3 -16.17 -5.43 -4.44
C GLN A 3 -16.16 -6.02 -3.03
N LYS A 4 -15.00 -6.00 -2.38
CA LYS A 4 -14.85 -6.45 -0.99
C LYS A 4 -14.28 -5.31 -0.16
N LYS A 5 -14.86 -5.07 1.02
CA LYS A 5 -14.35 -4.13 2.01
C LYS A 5 -13.56 -4.90 3.07
N ILE A 6 -12.30 -4.53 3.28
CA ILE A 6 -11.39 -5.20 4.21
C ILE A 6 -10.92 -4.16 5.22
N CYS A 7 -10.91 -4.51 6.51
CA CYS A 7 -10.44 -3.66 7.60
C CYS A 7 -9.18 -4.26 8.23
N MET A 8 -8.19 -3.42 8.54
CA MET A 8 -6.99 -3.83 9.28
C MET A 8 -7.12 -3.47 10.74
N LEU A 9 -6.96 -4.45 11.63
CA LEU A 9 -7.05 -4.28 13.08
C LEU A 9 -5.67 -4.38 13.73
N GLY A 10 -5.49 -3.72 14.88
CA GLY A 10 -4.24 -3.74 15.66
C GLY A 10 -3.95 -2.38 16.31
N GLY A 11 -2.98 -2.35 17.24
CA GLY A 11 -2.60 -1.15 17.99
C GLY A 11 -2.10 0.02 17.13
N PHE A 12 -1.89 1.18 17.76
CA PHE A 12 -1.26 2.32 17.09
C PHE A 12 0.18 1.96 16.66
N ALA A 13 0.65 2.54 15.56
CA ALA A 13 2.00 2.36 15.02
C ALA A 13 2.45 0.92 14.62
N VAL A 14 1.57 -0.09 14.61
CA VAL A 14 1.93 -1.48 14.19
C VAL A 14 2.16 -1.67 12.69
N GLY A 15 2.29 -0.59 11.91
CA GLY A 15 2.63 -0.67 10.48
C GLY A 15 1.48 -0.97 9.51
N LYS A 16 0.21 -0.90 9.93
CA LYS A 16 -0.97 -1.12 9.06
C LYS A 16 -0.91 -0.29 7.77
N THR A 17 -0.61 1.01 7.89
CA THR A 17 -0.50 1.93 6.75
C THR A 17 0.67 1.57 5.83
N SER A 18 1.81 1.16 6.39
CA SER A 18 2.98 0.77 5.61
C SER A 18 2.73 -0.49 4.78
N LEU A 19 2.03 -1.48 5.35
CA LEU A 19 1.65 -2.70 4.64
C LEU A 19 0.70 -2.43 3.47
N VAL A 20 -0.28 -1.53 3.64
CA VAL A 20 -1.18 -1.13 2.53
C VAL A 20 -0.39 -0.45 1.42
N ARG A 21 0.50 0.49 1.76
CA ARG A 21 1.35 1.19 0.79
C ARG A 21 2.26 0.26 -0.01
N GLN A 22 2.81 -0.75 0.65
CA GLN A 22 3.74 -1.69 0.04
C GLN A 22 3.02 -2.71 -0.87
N PHE A 23 1.92 -3.32 -0.39
CA PHE A 23 1.33 -4.48 -1.05
C PHE A 23 0.05 -4.20 -1.84
N VAL A 24 -0.63 -3.08 -1.57
CA VAL A 24 -1.89 -2.73 -2.24
C VAL A 24 -1.68 -1.56 -3.18
N GLU A 25 -1.11 -0.47 -2.68
CA GLU A 25 -0.96 0.75 -3.47
C GLU A 25 0.25 0.67 -4.41
N SER A 26 1.12 -0.34 -4.27
CA SER A 26 2.38 -0.50 -5.02
C SER A 26 3.24 0.78 -5.05
N ILE A 27 3.06 1.67 -4.07
CA ILE A 27 3.77 2.97 -3.98
C ILE A 27 5.22 2.74 -3.54
N TYR A 28 5.52 1.58 -2.95
CA TYR A 28 6.90 1.11 -2.81
C TYR A 28 7.39 0.54 -4.14
N SER A 29 7.64 1.44 -5.08
CA SER A 29 8.30 1.12 -6.34
C SER A 29 9.81 1.24 -6.12
N ASP A 30 10.52 0.10 -6.02
CA ASP A 30 11.98 0.05 -6.18
C ASP A 30 12.43 0.60 -7.55
N LYS A 31 11.49 0.78 -8.48
CA LYS A 31 11.72 1.52 -9.72
C LYS A 31 11.42 3.00 -9.49
N TYR A 32 12.48 3.77 -9.27
CA TYR A 32 12.52 5.17 -9.68
C TYR A 32 12.24 5.22 -11.19
N HIS A 33 10.97 5.24 -11.57
CA HIS A 33 10.56 5.59 -12.93
C HIS A 33 10.45 7.11 -12.96
N THR A 34 11.61 7.77 -13.05
CA THR A 34 11.62 9.10 -13.65
C THR A 34 11.07 8.89 -15.06
N THR A 35 9.83 9.30 -15.29
CA THR A 35 9.38 9.60 -16.64
C THR A 35 10.36 10.64 -17.19
N VAL A 36 11.30 10.19 -18.02
CA VAL A 36 12.02 11.06 -18.93
C VAL A 36 10.96 11.57 -19.89
N GLY A 37 10.54 12.82 -19.68
CA GLY A 37 9.88 13.61 -20.70
C GLY A 37 10.88 14.02 -21.77
#